data_AF-A0A2G3AF82-F1
#
_entry.id   AF-A0A2G3AF82-F1
#
_cell.length_a   1.000
_cell.length_b   1.000
_cell.length_c   1.000
_cell.angle_alpha   90.00
_cell.angle_beta   90.00
_cell.angle_gamma   90.00
#
_symmetry.space_group_name_H-M   'P 1'
#
loop_
_entity.id
_entity.type
_entity.pdbx_description
1 polymer ?
#
loop_
_entity_poly.entity_id
_entity_poly.type
_entity_poly.pdbx_seq_one_letter_code
_entity_poly.pdbx_strand_id
1 'polypeptide(L)'
;MFHATQAHTNAQMSKLLSTMVEWFRYADNRKKIVNFSSYIIRGSLAKLYAAKYKLRSRAKVYKIGSRTLSRPLKEKKGQSPEYHNLLRMGLVESIDGLMYTRMSLVPETDYTPFPMAWRPDHEKALLEYIKLSDRKTLEEQQNYLKEQGLVSPQDYISVLVWNYKRNAVPVDQRSLLLGPGKEKDDERNESSDDEEGVHAAEI
;
A
#
# COMPACT_ATOMS: atom_id res chain seq x y z
N MET A 1 0.07 -19.75 6.11
CA MET A 1 -1.04 -20.56 5.54
C MET A 1 -1.71 -21.50 6.52
N PHE A 2 -1.02 -22.46 7.18
CA PHE A 2 -1.69 -23.49 8.01
C PHE A 2 -2.68 -22.92 9.04
N HIS A 3 -2.32 -21.85 9.73
CA HIS A 3 -3.16 -21.15 10.72
C HIS A 3 -4.21 -20.18 10.14
N ALA A 4 -4.09 -19.74 8.88
CA ALA A 4 -5.00 -18.78 8.24
C ALA A 4 -6.38 -19.40 7.91
N THR A 5 -7.41 -18.62 7.56
CA THR A 5 -8.72 -19.19 7.17
C THR A 5 -8.65 -19.95 5.83
N GLN A 6 -9.67 -20.78 5.54
CA GLN A 6 -9.77 -21.46 4.24
C GLN A 6 -9.93 -20.44 3.11
N ALA A 7 -10.81 -19.44 3.30
CA ALA A 7 -11.04 -18.36 2.36
C ALA A 7 -9.74 -17.55 2.09
N HIS A 8 -9.07 -17.04 3.12
CA HIS A 8 -7.79 -16.33 2.97
C HIS A 8 -6.73 -17.16 2.22
N THR A 9 -6.62 -18.46 2.51
CA THR A 9 -5.65 -19.34 1.84
C THR A 9 -6.03 -19.58 0.36
N ASN A 10 -7.31 -19.77 0.06
CA ASN A 10 -7.80 -19.86 -1.32
C ASN A 10 -7.57 -18.53 -2.07
N ALA A 11 -7.86 -17.38 -1.45
CA ALA A 11 -7.69 -16.06 -2.04
C ALA A 11 -6.22 -15.75 -2.38
N GLN A 12 -5.28 -16.08 -1.49
CA GLN A 12 -3.84 -15.98 -1.78
C GLN A 12 -3.44 -16.82 -3.00
N MET A 13 -3.97 -18.05 -3.10
CA MET A 13 -3.63 -18.97 -4.18
C MET A 13 -4.33 -18.63 -5.51
N SER A 14 -5.55 -18.11 -5.46
CA SER A 14 -6.22 -17.52 -6.61
C SER A 14 -5.47 -16.28 -7.11
N LYS A 15 -4.97 -15.40 -6.21
CA LYS A 15 -4.11 -14.26 -6.60
C LYS A 15 -2.82 -14.72 -7.28
N LEU A 16 -2.14 -15.75 -6.74
CA LEU A 16 -0.96 -16.36 -7.39
C LEU A 16 -1.29 -16.93 -8.77
N LEU A 17 -2.43 -17.61 -8.93
CA LEU A 17 -2.83 -18.12 -10.25
C LEU A 17 -3.16 -16.98 -11.22
N SER A 18 -3.79 -15.89 -10.78
CA SER A 18 -4.01 -14.69 -11.60
C SER A 18 -2.70 -14.03 -12.03
N THR A 19 -1.68 -13.94 -11.15
CA THR A 19 -0.38 -13.41 -11.57
C THR A 19 0.33 -14.33 -12.56
N MET A 20 0.20 -15.66 -12.45
CA MET A 20 0.70 -16.57 -13.49
C MET A 20 -0.06 -16.42 -14.81
N VAL A 21 -1.39 -16.22 -14.77
CA VAL A 21 -2.21 -15.98 -15.96
C VAL A 21 -1.78 -14.71 -16.69
N GLU A 22 -1.46 -13.64 -15.98
CA GLU A 22 -0.98 -12.39 -16.59
C GLU A 22 0.48 -12.50 -17.06
N TRP A 23 1.35 -13.18 -16.29
CA TRP A 23 2.75 -13.42 -16.69
C TRP A 23 2.87 -14.17 -18.03
N PHE A 24 2.01 -15.17 -18.25
CA PHE A 24 1.97 -15.94 -19.50
C PHE A 24 1.00 -15.38 -20.55
N ARG A 25 0.63 -14.09 -20.48
CA ARG A 25 -0.35 -13.45 -21.39
C ARG A 25 -0.05 -13.64 -22.87
N TYR A 26 1.20 -13.43 -23.27
CA TYR A 26 1.67 -13.48 -24.67
C TYR A 26 2.24 -14.84 -25.10
N ALA A 27 2.17 -15.88 -24.25
CA ALA A 27 2.81 -17.17 -24.52
C ALA A 27 1.80 -18.19 -25.06
N ASP A 28 2.01 -18.76 -26.25
CA ASP A 28 1.11 -19.75 -26.91
C ASP A 28 0.64 -20.90 -26.01
N ASN A 29 1.47 -21.29 -25.03
CA ASN A 29 1.19 -22.37 -24.09
C ASN A 29 0.48 -21.93 -22.79
N ARG A 30 0.01 -20.67 -22.68
CA ARG A 30 -0.68 -20.05 -21.51
C ARG A 30 -1.64 -21.01 -20.83
N LYS A 31 -2.61 -21.55 -21.59
CA LYS A 31 -3.63 -22.48 -21.10
C LYS A 31 -3.06 -23.77 -20.50
N LYS A 32 -1.97 -24.32 -21.08
CA LYS A 32 -1.32 -25.54 -20.62
C LYS A 32 -0.60 -25.28 -19.29
N ILE A 33 0.22 -24.22 -19.23
CA ILE A 33 0.98 -23.86 -18.02
C ILE A 33 0.04 -23.52 -16.87
N VAL A 34 -0.94 -22.63 -17.08
CA VAL A 34 -1.86 -22.20 -16.01
C VAL A 34 -2.68 -23.37 -15.45
N ASN A 35 -3.19 -24.26 -16.32
CA ASN A 35 -3.95 -25.43 -15.88
C ASN A 35 -3.07 -26.44 -15.10
N PHE A 36 -1.80 -26.59 -15.48
CA PHE A 36 -0.81 -27.39 -14.75
C PHE A 36 -0.52 -26.78 -13.36
N SER A 37 -0.27 -25.47 -13.28
CA SER A 37 -0.10 -24.74 -12.02
C SER A 37 -1.33 -24.86 -11.11
N SER A 38 -2.53 -24.68 -11.66
CA SER A 38 -3.79 -24.86 -10.92
C SER A 38 -3.98 -26.30 -10.44
N TYR A 39 -3.56 -27.30 -11.22
CA TYR A 39 -3.57 -28.70 -10.79
C TYR A 39 -2.61 -28.96 -9.62
N ILE A 40 -1.37 -28.45 -9.68
CA ILE A 40 -0.39 -28.56 -8.59
C ILE A 40 -0.91 -27.88 -7.32
N ILE A 41 -1.30 -26.60 -7.41
CA ILE A 41 -1.76 -25.79 -6.27
C ILE A 41 -2.98 -26.42 -5.60
N ARG A 42 -3.98 -26.85 -6.39
CA ARG A 42 -5.16 -27.59 -5.90
C ARG A 42 -4.81 -28.95 -5.26
N GLY A 43 -3.75 -29.60 -5.72
CA GLY A 43 -3.22 -30.82 -5.13
C GLY A 43 -2.56 -30.58 -3.77
N SER A 44 -1.69 -29.57 -3.70
CA SER A 44 -0.99 -29.15 -2.49
C SER A 44 -1.93 -28.63 -1.41
N LEU A 45 -2.90 -27.79 -1.78
CA LEU A 45 -3.94 -27.31 -0.86
C LEU A 45 -4.81 -28.45 -0.32
N ALA A 46 -5.17 -29.43 -1.15
CA ALA A 46 -5.93 -30.58 -0.67
C ALA A 46 -5.14 -31.44 0.33
N LYS A 47 -3.80 -31.52 0.22
CA LYS A 47 -2.93 -32.13 1.24
C LYS A 47 -2.88 -31.29 2.53
N LEU A 48 -2.70 -29.96 2.40
CA LEU A 48 -2.68 -29.03 3.53
C LEU A 48 -4.00 -29.08 4.33
N TYR A 49 -5.13 -29.03 3.64
CA TYR A 49 -6.45 -29.12 4.25
C TYR A 49 -6.76 -30.51 4.81
N ALA A 50 -6.26 -31.59 4.20
CA ALA A 50 -6.35 -32.93 4.76
C ALA A 50 -5.69 -33.02 6.14
N ALA A 51 -4.47 -32.50 6.29
CA ALA A 51 -3.78 -32.43 7.58
C ALA A 51 -4.53 -31.50 8.56
N LYS A 52 -4.82 -30.26 8.14
CA LYS A 52 -5.41 -29.22 8.99
C LYS A 52 -6.78 -29.60 9.59
N TYR A 53 -7.66 -30.15 8.77
CA TYR A 53 -9.02 -30.54 9.19
C TYR A 53 -9.10 -32.01 9.63
N LYS A 54 -7.96 -32.70 9.80
CA LYS A 54 -7.86 -34.14 10.14
C LYS A 54 -8.65 -35.05 9.17
N LEU A 55 -8.83 -34.59 7.93
CA LEU A 55 -9.47 -35.33 6.84
C LEU A 55 -8.40 -36.24 6.21
N ARG A 56 -8.23 -37.46 6.77
CA ARG A 56 -7.18 -38.48 6.46
C ARG A 56 -6.76 -38.68 4.99
N SER A 57 -7.53 -38.23 3.99
CA SER A 57 -7.18 -38.30 2.58
C SER A 57 -7.67 -37.08 1.80
N ARG A 58 -6.89 -36.67 0.80
CA ARG A 58 -7.24 -35.64 -0.19
C ARG A 58 -8.56 -35.92 -0.93
N ALA A 59 -8.94 -37.18 -1.09
CA ALA A 59 -10.22 -37.54 -1.70
C ALA A 59 -11.42 -37.10 -0.82
N LYS A 60 -11.29 -37.21 0.51
CA LYS A 60 -12.30 -36.72 1.45
C LYS A 60 -12.41 -35.19 1.41
N VAL A 61 -11.29 -34.49 1.21
CA VAL A 61 -11.27 -33.04 1.00
C VAL A 61 -12.05 -32.64 -0.25
N TYR A 62 -11.85 -33.28 -1.40
CA TYR A 62 -12.63 -32.97 -2.60
C TYR A 62 -14.12 -33.38 -2.50
N LYS A 63 -14.44 -34.44 -1.74
CA LYS A 63 -15.84 -34.84 -1.49
C LYS A 63 -16.62 -33.78 -0.71
N ILE A 64 -15.98 -33.10 0.24
CA ILE A 64 -16.61 -32.05 1.06
C ILE A 64 -16.48 -30.68 0.38
N GLY A 65 -15.24 -30.27 0.08
CA GLY A 65 -14.87 -28.95 -0.45
C GLY A 65 -15.25 -28.69 -1.91
N SER A 66 -15.72 -29.71 -2.63
CA SER A 66 -15.82 -29.79 -4.09
C SER A 66 -14.45 -29.73 -4.81
N ARG A 67 -14.46 -29.85 -6.15
CA ARG A 67 -13.23 -29.80 -6.98
C ARG A 67 -12.51 -28.45 -6.89
N THR A 68 -13.23 -27.35 -6.69
CA THR A 68 -12.67 -25.98 -6.61
C THR A 68 -12.29 -25.56 -5.18
N LEU A 69 -12.53 -26.40 -4.17
CA LEU A 69 -12.29 -26.10 -2.74
C LEU A 69 -13.07 -24.88 -2.19
N SER A 70 -14.17 -24.49 -2.85
CA SER A 70 -15.05 -23.38 -2.43
C SER A 70 -16.02 -23.73 -1.30
N ARG A 71 -16.29 -25.02 -1.03
CA ARG A 71 -17.18 -25.39 0.09
C ARG A 71 -16.40 -25.44 1.41
N PRO A 72 -17.00 -25.01 2.54
CA PRO A 72 -16.35 -25.06 3.85
C PRO A 72 -16.03 -26.50 4.25
N LEU A 73 -14.77 -26.77 4.60
CA LEU A 73 -14.30 -28.11 4.98
C LEU A 73 -14.58 -28.47 6.44
N LYS A 74 -14.93 -27.48 7.27
CA LYS A 74 -15.40 -27.66 8.64
C LYS A 74 -16.84 -27.18 8.71
N GLU A 75 -17.76 -28.12 8.88
CA GLU A 75 -19.15 -27.82 9.22
C GLU A 75 -19.20 -27.07 10.56
N LYS A 76 -19.76 -25.86 10.56
CA LYS A 76 -20.18 -25.20 11.81
C LYS A 76 -21.54 -25.81 12.18
N LYS A 77 -21.55 -26.75 13.15
CA LYS A 77 -22.81 -27.25 13.71
C LYS A 77 -23.64 -26.06 14.21
N GLY A 78 -24.90 -25.97 13.79
CA GLY A 78 -25.80 -24.88 14.18
C GLY A 78 -25.75 -23.62 13.30
N GLN A 79 -25.47 -23.72 12.00
CA GLN A 79 -25.72 -22.59 11.09
C GLN A 79 -27.22 -22.29 11.00
N SER A 80 -27.64 -21.15 11.58
CA SER A 80 -28.97 -20.58 11.35
C SER A 80 -29.12 -20.14 9.88
N PRO A 81 -30.36 -20.01 9.37
CA PRO A 81 -30.63 -19.39 8.07
C PRO A 81 -30.04 -17.97 7.96
N GLU A 82 -29.99 -17.25 9.09
CA GLU A 82 -29.39 -15.94 9.22
C GLU A 82 -27.89 -15.90 8.84
N TYR A 83 -27.11 -16.94 9.17
CA TYR A 83 -25.71 -17.03 8.73
C TYR A 83 -25.56 -17.08 7.20
N HIS A 84 -26.54 -17.67 6.50
CA HIS A 84 -26.56 -17.67 5.03
C HIS A 84 -26.95 -16.30 4.47
N ASN A 85 -27.81 -15.55 5.17
CA ASN A 85 -28.12 -14.16 4.82
C ASN A 85 -26.90 -13.24 5.03
N LEU A 86 -26.16 -13.39 6.14
CA LEU A 86 -24.92 -12.64 6.40
C LEU A 86 -23.83 -12.93 5.35
N LEU A 87 -23.70 -14.18 4.90
CA LEU A 87 -22.83 -14.54 3.77
C LEU A 87 -23.29 -13.89 2.45
N ARG A 88 -24.60 -13.86 2.17
CA ARG A 88 -25.16 -13.19 0.97
C ARG A 88 -24.98 -11.68 1.01
N MET A 89 -25.05 -11.07 2.19
CA MET A 89 -24.82 -9.64 2.43
C MET A 89 -23.33 -9.25 2.44
N GLY A 90 -22.41 -10.22 2.31
CA GLY A 90 -20.96 -9.98 2.35
C GLY A 90 -20.40 -9.65 3.74
N LEU A 91 -21.21 -9.73 4.81
CA LEU A 91 -20.80 -9.47 6.20
C LEU A 91 -19.91 -10.57 6.80
N VAL A 92 -19.78 -11.71 6.12
CA VAL A 92 -18.96 -12.86 6.54
C VAL A 92 -18.08 -13.30 5.38
N GLU A 93 -16.81 -13.61 5.67
CA GLU A 93 -15.83 -14.10 4.70
C GLU A 93 -16.35 -15.34 3.95
N SER A 94 -16.74 -15.16 2.68
CA SER A 94 -17.13 -16.25 1.80
C SER A 94 -15.89 -16.97 1.27
N ILE A 95 -16.00 -18.28 1.04
CA ILE A 95 -14.88 -19.10 0.56
C ILE A 95 -14.94 -19.12 -0.97
N ASP A 96 -14.22 -18.20 -1.62
CA ASP A 96 -14.03 -18.29 -3.06
C ASP A 96 -13.28 -19.58 -3.45
N GLY A 97 -13.60 -20.10 -4.63
CA GLY A 97 -12.94 -21.26 -5.21
C GLY A 97 -11.58 -20.93 -5.83
N LEU A 98 -10.79 -21.97 -6.08
CA LEU A 98 -9.58 -21.82 -6.88
C LEU A 98 -9.92 -21.49 -8.33
N MET A 99 -9.49 -20.31 -8.75
CA MET A 99 -9.54 -19.84 -10.13
C MET A 99 -8.87 -20.82 -11.12
N TYR A 100 -9.22 -20.71 -12.39
CA TYR A 100 -8.55 -21.43 -13.50
C TYR A 100 -8.52 -22.97 -13.36
N THR A 101 -9.51 -23.56 -12.66
CA THR A 101 -9.59 -25.01 -12.41
C THR A 101 -9.84 -25.87 -13.67
N ARG A 102 -10.22 -25.24 -14.79
CA ARG A 102 -10.37 -25.84 -16.13
C ARG A 102 -9.67 -24.93 -17.15
N MET A 103 -9.14 -25.49 -18.24
CA MET A 103 -8.51 -24.73 -19.33
C MET A 103 -9.45 -23.71 -19.98
N SER A 104 -10.76 -23.97 -19.99
CA SER A 104 -11.80 -23.06 -20.51
C SER A 104 -12.01 -21.79 -19.68
N LEU A 105 -11.49 -21.74 -18.44
CA LEU A 105 -11.54 -20.56 -17.57
C LEU A 105 -10.28 -19.69 -17.73
N VAL A 106 -9.26 -20.17 -18.44
CA VAL A 106 -8.03 -19.42 -18.72
C VAL A 106 -8.27 -18.59 -19.98
N PRO A 107 -8.05 -17.26 -19.95
CA PRO A 107 -8.19 -16.42 -21.13
C PRO A 107 -7.29 -16.89 -22.28
N GLU A 108 -7.69 -16.57 -23.51
CA GLU A 108 -6.89 -16.83 -24.70
C GLU A 108 -5.54 -16.09 -24.66
N THR A 109 -4.61 -16.53 -25.50
CA THR A 109 -3.33 -15.84 -25.67
C THR A 109 -3.52 -14.51 -26.37
N ASP A 110 -2.82 -13.49 -25.88
CA ASP A 110 -2.90 -12.15 -26.45
C ASP A 110 -1.92 -12.03 -27.62
N TYR A 111 -2.45 -11.87 -28.83
CA TYR A 111 -1.70 -11.65 -30.06
C TYR A 111 -1.75 -10.17 -30.51
N THR A 112 -2.18 -9.25 -29.64
CA THR A 112 -2.07 -7.83 -29.96
C THR A 112 -0.60 -7.48 -30.19
N PRO A 113 -0.23 -6.90 -31.35
CA PRO A 113 1.15 -6.54 -31.61
C PRO A 113 1.58 -5.44 -30.64
N PHE A 114 2.83 -5.50 -30.18
CA PHE A 114 3.39 -4.43 -29.36
C PHE A 114 3.32 -3.10 -30.13
N PRO A 115 2.97 -1.98 -29.47
CA PRO A 115 3.07 -0.65 -30.05
C PRO A 115 4.46 -0.40 -30.64
N MET A 116 4.56 0.33 -31.75
CA MET A 116 5.84 0.57 -32.45
C MET A 116 6.90 1.25 -31.56
N ALA A 117 6.48 1.97 -30.52
CA ALA A 117 7.34 2.59 -29.51
C ALA A 117 7.30 1.89 -28.14
N TRP A 118 6.92 0.60 -28.09
CA TRP A 118 6.90 -0.17 -26.84
C TRP A 118 8.31 -0.33 -26.28
N ARG A 119 8.45 -0.02 -25.00
CA ARG A 119 9.65 -0.24 -24.19
C ARG A 119 9.23 -0.78 -22.83
N PRO A 120 10.03 -1.65 -22.18
CA PRO A 120 9.84 -2.00 -20.78
C PRO A 120 9.89 -0.76 -19.88
N ASP A 121 9.13 -0.76 -18.78
CA ASP A 121 9.07 0.41 -17.89
C ASP A 121 10.41 0.70 -17.20
N HIS A 122 11.25 -0.32 -16.97
CA HIS A 122 12.61 -0.13 -16.46
C HIS A 122 13.51 0.59 -17.48
N GLU A 123 13.33 0.37 -18.79
CA GLU A 123 14.07 1.10 -19.83
C GLU A 123 13.61 2.57 -19.87
N LYS A 124 12.31 2.83 -19.75
CA LYS A 124 11.77 4.20 -19.66
C LYS A 124 12.37 4.95 -18.47
N ALA A 125 12.41 4.32 -17.30
CA ALA A 125 12.99 4.90 -16.09
C ALA A 125 14.51 5.15 -16.22
N LEU A 126 15.26 4.26 -16.87
CA LEU A 126 16.67 4.48 -17.17
C LEU A 126 16.88 5.62 -18.17
N LEU A 127 16.05 5.73 -19.21
CA LEU A 127 16.10 6.84 -20.16
C LEU A 127 15.73 8.18 -19.52
N GLU A 128 14.79 8.19 -18.58
CA GLU A 128 14.46 9.36 -17.76
C GLU A 128 15.62 9.77 -16.85
N TYR A 129 16.27 8.80 -16.18
CA TYR A 129 17.46 9.05 -15.37
C TYR A 129 18.66 9.59 -16.19
N ILE A 130 18.86 9.06 -17.41
CA ILE A 130 19.88 9.58 -18.34
C ILE A 130 19.53 11.01 -18.78
N LYS A 131 18.25 11.31 -19.05
CA LYS A 131 17.80 12.69 -19.35
C LYS A 131 18.03 13.63 -18.18
N LEU A 132 17.78 13.19 -16.94
CA LEU A 132 18.05 13.94 -15.71
C LEU A 132 19.54 14.20 -15.43
N SER A 133 20.44 13.51 -16.14
CA SER A 133 21.88 13.74 -16.05
C SER A 133 22.33 14.94 -16.89
N ASP A 134 21.52 15.42 -17.84
CA ASP A 134 21.72 16.72 -18.45
C ASP A 134 21.18 17.81 -17.50
N ARG A 135 21.95 18.89 -17.36
CA ARG A 135 21.62 19.99 -16.46
C ARG A 135 20.41 20.79 -16.97
N LYS A 136 20.26 20.93 -18.29
CA LYS A 136 19.21 21.78 -18.90
C LYS A 136 17.80 21.21 -18.67
N THR A 137 17.64 19.92 -18.96
CA THR A 137 16.40 19.15 -18.75
C THR A 137 15.98 19.11 -17.28
N LEU A 138 16.95 19.05 -16.36
CA LEU A 138 16.69 19.10 -14.92
C LEU A 138 16.22 20.49 -14.48
N GLU A 139 16.83 21.57 -14.97
CA GLU A 139 16.39 22.94 -14.72
C GLU A 139 14.98 23.19 -15.32
N GLU A 140 14.69 22.68 -16.52
CA GLU A 140 13.35 22.71 -17.14
C GLU A 140 12.29 21.97 -16.29
N GLN A 141 12.59 20.76 -15.80
CA GLN A 141 11.68 20.01 -14.92
C GLN A 141 11.45 20.70 -13.57
N GLN A 142 12.48 21.31 -12.99
CA GLN A 142 12.31 22.11 -11.77
C GLN A 142 11.43 23.34 -11.99
N ASN A 143 11.55 24.00 -13.15
CA ASN A 143 10.71 25.14 -13.50
C ASN A 143 9.26 24.70 -13.72
N TYR A 144 9.02 23.61 -14.44
CA TYR A 144 7.68 23.03 -14.61
C TYR A 144 7.02 22.65 -13.27
N LEU A 145 7.76 22.04 -12.34
CA LEU A 145 7.21 21.74 -11.01
C LEU A 145 6.82 23.02 -10.26
N LYS A 146 7.64 24.07 -10.31
CA LYS A 146 7.34 25.39 -9.72
C LYS A 146 6.12 26.05 -10.38
N GLU A 147 5.97 25.95 -11.70
CA GLU A 147 4.79 26.43 -12.43
C GLU A 147 3.51 25.69 -12.01
N GLN A 148 3.60 24.40 -11.70
CA GLN A 148 2.48 23.63 -11.12
C GLN A 148 2.24 23.89 -9.63
N GLY A 149 3.00 24.79 -9.00
CA GLY A 149 2.94 25.05 -7.55
C GLY A 149 3.47 23.90 -6.69
N LEU A 150 4.16 22.93 -7.28
CA LEU A 150 4.76 21.81 -6.59
C LEU A 150 6.16 22.18 -6.09
N VAL A 151 6.38 22.00 -4.79
CA VAL A 151 7.66 22.27 -4.14
C VAL A 151 8.47 20.98 -4.07
N SER A 152 9.73 21.04 -4.52
CA SER A 152 10.67 19.91 -4.39
C SER A 152 10.85 19.51 -2.92
N PRO A 153 10.99 18.23 -2.56
CA PRO A 153 11.26 17.82 -1.18
C PRO A 153 12.49 18.53 -0.57
N GLN A 154 13.52 18.78 -1.38
CA GLN A 154 14.71 19.54 -1.01
C GLN A 154 14.40 21.00 -0.70
N ASP A 155 13.52 21.65 -1.48
CA ASP A 155 13.10 23.04 -1.27
C ASP A 155 12.16 23.15 -0.04
N TYR A 156 11.30 22.15 0.17
CA TYR A 156 10.45 22.10 1.36
C TYR A 156 11.30 21.94 2.64
N ILE A 157 12.29 21.05 2.62
CA ILE A 157 13.24 20.88 3.73
C ILE A 157 14.08 22.15 3.92
N SER A 158 14.53 22.82 2.85
CA SER A 158 15.32 24.06 2.98
C SER A 158 14.50 25.19 3.60
N VAL A 159 13.22 25.35 3.24
CA VAL A 159 12.29 26.27 3.88
C VAL A 159 12.05 25.92 5.35
N LEU A 160 11.86 24.64 5.69
CA LEU A 160 11.71 24.20 7.09
C LEU A 160 12.96 24.49 7.92
N VAL A 161 14.15 24.15 7.41
CA VAL A 161 15.43 24.42 8.09
C VAL A 161 15.70 25.92 8.20
N TRP A 162 15.34 26.71 7.19
CA TRP A 162 15.46 28.17 7.22
C TRP A 162 14.53 28.81 8.25
N ASN A 163 13.26 28.39 8.28
CA ASN A 163 12.29 28.83 9.28
C ASN A 163 12.71 28.40 10.69
N TYR A 164 13.24 27.17 10.86
CA TYR A 164 13.82 26.73 12.12
C TYR A 164 15.02 27.60 12.52
N LYS A 165 15.96 27.88 11.62
CA LYS A 165 17.12 28.75 11.89
C LYS A 165 16.72 30.19 12.23
N ARG A 166 15.66 30.71 11.60
CA ARG A 166 15.16 32.08 11.82
C ARG A 166 14.34 32.21 13.11
N ASN A 167 13.56 31.19 13.44
CA ASN A 167 12.68 31.16 14.62
C ASN A 167 13.35 30.51 15.83
N ALA A 168 14.52 29.90 15.65
CA ALA A 168 15.47 29.62 16.72
C ALA A 168 15.97 30.96 17.26
N VAL A 169 15.20 31.50 18.21
CA VAL A 169 15.75 32.28 19.32
C VAL A 169 17.04 31.58 19.75
N PRO A 170 18.16 32.31 19.98
CA PRO A 170 19.33 31.69 20.56
C PRO A 170 18.93 31.16 21.95
N VAL A 171 18.60 29.87 22.01
CA VAL A 171 18.49 29.13 23.25
C VAL A 171 19.91 29.05 23.77
N ASP A 172 20.26 30.07 24.54
CA ASP A 172 21.57 30.21 25.16
C ASP A 172 21.84 28.92 25.92
N GLN A 173 22.84 28.14 25.50
CA GLN A 173 23.04 26.77 25.97
C GLN A 173 23.28 26.70 27.49
N ARG A 174 23.57 27.84 28.11
CA ARG A 174 23.62 28.07 29.56
C ARG A 174 22.27 27.82 30.26
N SER A 175 21.14 28.14 29.62
CA SER A 175 19.79 28.02 30.18
C SER A 175 19.27 26.58 30.32
N LEU A 176 19.85 25.62 29.60
CA LEU A 176 19.57 24.18 29.77
C LEU A 176 20.41 23.53 30.87
N LEU A 177 21.42 24.23 31.41
CA LEU A 177 22.35 23.70 32.42
C LEU A 177 22.10 24.24 33.83
N LEU A 178 21.26 25.27 33.99
CA LEU A 178 20.95 25.92 35.26
C LEU A 178 19.43 25.88 35.50
N GLY A 179 19.00 24.98 36.39
CA GLY A 179 17.61 24.82 36.78
C GLY A 179 17.06 26.02 37.58
N PRO A 180 15.73 26.14 37.72
CA PRO A 180 15.10 27.34 38.27
C PRO A 180 15.24 27.43 39.80
N GLY A 181 16.04 28.40 40.25
CA GLY A 181 16.01 28.91 41.62
C GLY A 181 14.85 29.89 41.82
N LYS A 182 14.20 29.85 43.00
CA LYS A 182 13.09 30.72 43.38
C LYS A 182 13.57 32.07 43.92
N GLU A 183 12.73 33.09 43.76
CA GLU A 183 12.20 34.07 44.74
C GLU A 183 11.67 35.29 43.95
N LYS A 184 10.40 35.73 44.05
CA LYS A 184 9.67 36.36 45.19
C LYS A 184 10.32 37.69 45.63
N ASP A 185 9.63 38.81 45.87
CA ASP A 185 8.25 39.30 45.61
C ASP A 185 8.29 40.85 45.76
N ASP A 186 7.18 41.55 45.47
CA ASP A 186 6.80 42.90 45.97
C ASP A 186 7.64 44.16 45.56
N GLU A 187 7.14 45.41 45.61
CA GLU A 187 5.83 46.05 45.29
C GLU A 187 6.03 47.62 45.35
N ARG A 188 5.05 48.43 44.90
CA ARG A 188 4.82 49.90 45.17
C ARG A 188 5.63 50.95 44.37
N ASN A 189 4.95 51.84 43.61
CA ASN A 189 4.42 53.21 43.96
C ASN A 189 5.56 54.23 44.22
N GLU A 190 5.57 55.51 43.84
CA GLU A 190 4.63 56.49 43.20
C GLU A 190 5.47 57.73 42.74
N SER A 191 5.07 58.74 41.95
CA SER A 191 3.81 59.20 41.31
C SER A 191 4.10 60.26 40.19
N SER A 192 3.03 60.82 39.61
CA SER A 192 2.78 62.26 39.27
C SER A 192 3.43 62.97 38.06
N ASP A 193 2.54 63.42 37.15
CA ASP A 193 2.41 64.78 36.56
C ASP A 193 3.57 65.31 35.65
N ASP A 194 3.38 66.07 34.56
CA ASP A 194 2.19 66.53 33.83
C ASP A 194 2.58 67.10 32.42
N GLU A 195 1.58 67.42 31.60
CA GLU A 195 1.55 68.44 30.50
C GLU A 195 2.30 68.26 29.13
N GLU A 196 1.47 68.33 28.07
CA GLU A 196 1.60 68.98 26.74
C GLU A 196 2.83 68.82 25.79
N GLY A 197 2.50 68.58 24.51
CA GLY A 197 3.45 68.69 23.37
C GLY A 197 2.88 68.17 22.03
N VAL A 198 2.25 69.05 21.24
CA VAL A 198 1.64 68.72 19.93
C VAL A 198 2.67 68.86 18.77
N HIS A 199 2.37 68.22 17.64
CA HIS A 199 3.03 68.22 16.31
C HIS A 199 4.02 67.07 16.07
N ALA A 200 3.98 66.23 15.01
CA ALA A 200 3.43 66.23 13.64
C ALA A 200 4.53 66.31 12.55
N ALA A 201 4.50 65.30 11.67
CA ALA A 201 5.03 65.24 10.30
C ALA A 201 6.55 65.17 10.03
N GLU A 202 6.87 64.37 9.00
CA GLU A 202 8.01 64.47 8.05
C GLU A 202 9.45 64.25 8.58
N ILE A 203 10.33 63.43 7.98
CA ILE A 203 10.37 62.68 6.69
C ILE A 203 10.95 61.27 6.93
#